data_AF-A0A075HY94-F1
#
_entry.id   AF-A0A075HY94-F1
#
_cell.length_a   1.000
_cell.length_b   1.000
_cell.length_c   1.000
_cell.angle_alpha   90.00
_cell.angle_beta   90.00
_cell.angle_gamma   90.00
#
_symmetry.space_group_name_H-M   'P 1'
#
loop_
_entity.id
_entity.type
_entity.pdbx_description
1 polymer ?
#
loop_
_entity_poly.entity_id
_entity_poly.type
_entity_poly.pdbx_seq_one_letter_code
_entity_poly.pdbx_strand_id
1 'polypeptide(L)'
;MDEKGRSLAQSVWTRMDRKAGAITELTIRQLRHRVSTWVVLSVGALVMALLLAFYIDNIRDEFEPIDNDGDSEDQDNDGYPRGQEEKFGTSDWDGEEYPGSGYYIGIGEIDWNDDSRIHSGNHTWEGSGYLDAEWIDVDYSGNRWSGIVDWGDVDSCDDGEPLEDWWMGWGSACIYEDNSYFVNGRFKASGSVNVPEMQYMEWGYFTLEEFVEPDPASMYIDEDGIDWDGIDVNEIGIEVDDDGDCLAIQNDDNRNGIPCDVIWILDADGDEIIEIRADYNVNEDPAESEFEGEMSHRTFIIGTGKMAFVLMLGIFIPLFLALGLIRDETENGTLHYLLSKPIHRAEFILYRLLGYLLLTGTYILVLVLIMAFITSLIAPGDGLVRLSDYPVWLGVGLATILVLAAYGALYNTIGLIAPKYGVYFCIILGIWEFIMGMFTMTLPSSTVPMLSVSHWALQLIDAVVLIAWPDTLQYALISDVFGMDSGLHFFWAPPEHTLETQSPVVALLVSCTVLVMITLLMIAIGQSSFKNREIM
;
A
#
# COMPACT_ATOMS: atom_id res chain seq x y z
N MET A 1 -37.79 -36.69 -44.45
CA MET A 1 -37.44 -35.26 -44.54
C MET A 1 -38.08 -34.72 -45.82
N ASP A 2 -38.82 -33.61 -45.74
CA ASP A 2 -39.50 -33.00 -46.89
C ASP A 2 -38.45 -32.39 -47.86
N GLU A 3 -38.56 -32.72 -49.15
CA GLU A 3 -37.64 -32.38 -50.26
C GLU A 3 -37.41 -30.87 -50.45
N LYS A 4 -38.18 -30.01 -49.79
CA LYS A 4 -38.05 -28.55 -49.89
C LYS A 4 -37.49 -27.85 -48.65
N GLY A 5 -37.18 -28.56 -47.56
CA GLY A 5 -36.65 -27.94 -46.32
C GLY A 5 -37.57 -26.89 -45.68
N ARG A 6 -38.84 -26.80 -46.12
CA ARG A 6 -39.79 -25.76 -45.71
C ARG A 6 -40.38 -25.97 -44.32
N SER A 7 -40.30 -27.18 -43.76
CA SER A 7 -40.80 -27.46 -42.41
C SER A 7 -39.91 -26.87 -41.30
N LEU A 8 -38.60 -26.74 -41.53
CA LEU A 8 -37.67 -26.07 -40.61
C LEU A 8 -37.88 -24.56 -40.56
N ALA A 9 -38.27 -23.95 -41.69
CA ALA A 9 -38.59 -22.52 -41.82
C ALA A 9 -39.94 -22.10 -41.18
N GLN A 10 -40.75 -23.08 -40.74
CA GLN A 10 -41.99 -22.86 -40.00
C GLN A 10 -41.92 -23.31 -38.54
N SER A 11 -40.73 -23.68 -38.04
CA SER A 11 -40.55 -24.03 -36.63
C SER A 11 -40.80 -22.82 -35.73
N VAL A 12 -41.30 -23.06 -34.50
CA VAL A 12 -41.51 -22.02 -33.48
C VAL A 12 -40.23 -21.20 -33.26
N TRP A 13 -39.08 -21.86 -33.29
CA TRP A 13 -37.74 -21.27 -33.16
C TRP A 13 -37.42 -20.24 -34.26
N THR A 14 -37.68 -20.54 -35.54
CA THR A 14 -37.44 -19.59 -36.65
C THR A 14 -38.42 -18.41 -36.69
N ARG A 15 -39.57 -18.50 -35.99
CA ARG A 15 -40.49 -17.37 -35.78
C ARG A 15 -40.14 -16.55 -34.54
N MET A 16 -39.66 -17.20 -33.48
CA MET A 16 -39.18 -16.57 -32.26
C MET A 16 -37.93 -15.74 -32.55
N ASP A 17 -36.99 -16.30 -33.31
CA ASP A 17 -35.74 -15.65 -33.72
C ASP A 17 -35.99 -14.35 -34.53
N ARG A 18 -36.93 -14.38 -35.48
CA ARG A 18 -37.32 -13.17 -36.24
C ARG A 18 -38.01 -12.09 -35.40
N LYS A 19 -38.81 -12.48 -34.40
CA LYS A 19 -39.49 -11.54 -33.51
C LYS A 19 -38.51 -10.93 -32.50
N ALA A 20 -37.67 -11.76 -31.91
CA ALA A 20 -36.62 -11.36 -30.98
C ALA A 20 -35.66 -10.39 -31.67
N GLY A 21 -35.14 -10.77 -32.84
CA GLY A 21 -34.25 -9.93 -33.66
C GLY A 21 -34.86 -8.58 -34.04
N ALA A 22 -36.16 -8.54 -34.35
CA ALA A 22 -36.83 -7.27 -34.69
C ALA A 22 -36.95 -6.32 -33.50
N ILE A 23 -37.24 -6.83 -32.29
CA ILE A 23 -37.36 -6.02 -31.07
C ILE A 23 -35.98 -5.54 -30.60
N THR A 24 -34.98 -6.42 -30.63
CA THR A 24 -33.59 -6.05 -30.29
C THR A 24 -33.06 -5.00 -31.27
N GLU A 25 -33.25 -5.20 -32.58
CA GLU A 25 -32.86 -4.23 -33.61
C GLU A 25 -33.57 -2.88 -33.46
N LEU A 26 -34.88 -2.89 -33.21
CA LEU A 26 -35.65 -1.66 -32.94
C LEU A 26 -35.07 -0.90 -31.75
N THR A 27 -34.74 -1.62 -30.67
CA THR A 27 -34.18 -1.04 -29.45
C THR A 27 -32.81 -0.42 -29.72
N ILE A 28 -31.93 -1.13 -30.45
CA ILE A 28 -30.62 -0.60 -30.84
C ILE A 28 -30.78 0.67 -31.68
N ARG A 29 -31.70 0.70 -32.64
CA ARG A 29 -31.97 1.90 -33.45
C ARG A 29 -32.48 3.07 -32.61
N GLN A 30 -33.37 2.82 -31.66
CA GLN A 30 -33.86 3.86 -30.74
C GLN A 30 -32.73 4.43 -29.87
N LEU A 31 -31.92 3.57 -29.26
CA LEU A 31 -30.79 3.99 -28.44
C LEU A 31 -29.74 4.75 -29.27
N ARG A 32 -29.47 4.32 -30.50
CA ARG A 32 -28.53 4.99 -31.41
C ARG A 32 -28.97 6.41 -31.79
N HIS A 33 -30.26 6.68 -31.90
CA HIS A 33 -30.75 8.03 -32.23
C HIS A 33 -30.87 8.96 -31.02
N ARG A 34 -30.79 8.43 -29.80
CA ARG A 34 -30.89 9.22 -28.57
C ARG A 34 -29.56 9.93 -28.32
N VAL A 35 -29.59 11.27 -28.21
CA VAL A 35 -28.39 12.09 -27.94
C VAL A 35 -27.72 11.68 -26.62
N SER A 36 -28.51 11.37 -25.58
CA SER A 36 -27.98 10.96 -24.28
C SER A 36 -27.11 9.71 -24.36
N THR A 37 -27.37 8.80 -25.31
CA THR A 37 -26.52 7.62 -25.54
C THR A 37 -25.12 8.05 -25.90
N TRP A 38 -24.97 8.86 -26.95
CA TRP A 38 -23.65 9.32 -27.39
C TRP A 38 -22.96 10.20 -26.36
N VAL A 39 -23.71 11.02 -25.61
CA VAL A 39 -23.13 11.82 -24.53
C VAL A 39 -22.55 10.93 -23.44
N VAL A 40 -23.31 9.96 -22.92
CA VAL A 40 -22.84 9.06 -21.85
C VAL A 40 -21.65 8.22 -22.31
N LEU A 41 -21.69 7.67 -23.53
CA LEU A 41 -20.57 6.90 -24.08
C LEU A 41 -19.34 7.78 -24.34
N SER A 42 -19.50 9.03 -24.78
CA SER A 42 -18.36 9.93 -25.02
C SER A 42 -17.71 10.39 -23.72
N VAL A 43 -18.52 10.71 -22.69
CA VAL A 43 -18.01 11.05 -21.35
C VAL A 43 -17.27 9.86 -20.75
N GLY A 44 -17.83 8.64 -20.87
CA GLY A 44 -17.16 7.43 -20.41
C GLY A 44 -15.81 7.21 -21.09
N ALA A 45 -15.74 7.34 -22.41
CA ALA A 45 -14.48 7.24 -23.15
C ALA A 45 -13.46 8.33 -22.76
N LEU A 46 -13.92 9.57 -22.50
CA LEU A 46 -13.06 10.66 -22.06
C LEU A 46 -12.47 10.40 -20.68
N VAL A 47 -13.27 9.89 -19.73
CA VAL A 47 -12.76 9.50 -18.42
C VAL A 47 -11.72 8.39 -18.53
N MET A 48 -11.94 7.38 -19.38
CA MET A 48 -10.95 6.32 -19.61
C MET A 48 -9.64 6.87 -20.22
N ALA A 49 -9.74 7.80 -21.16
CA ALA A 49 -8.56 8.43 -21.74
C ALA A 49 -7.77 9.26 -20.70
N LEU A 50 -8.47 9.93 -19.79
CA LEU A 50 -7.86 10.70 -18.71
C LEU A 50 -7.20 9.80 -17.65
N LEU A 51 -7.84 8.69 -17.27
CA LEU A 51 -7.24 7.70 -16.37
C LEU A 51 -5.99 7.07 -16.98
N LEU A 52 -6.02 6.74 -18.28
CA LEU A 52 -4.84 6.26 -18.99
C LEU A 52 -3.73 7.31 -19.02
N ALA A 53 -4.05 8.59 -19.18
CA ALA A 53 -3.04 9.64 -19.15
C ALA A 53 -2.34 9.70 -17.78
N PHE A 54 -3.08 9.64 -16.68
CA PHE A 54 -2.50 9.58 -15.33
C PHE A 54 -1.67 8.33 -15.09
N TYR A 55 -2.11 7.18 -15.58
CA TYR A 55 -1.33 5.94 -15.50
C TYR A 55 -0.01 6.03 -16.26
N ILE A 56 -0.03 6.59 -17.47
CA ILE A 56 1.18 6.78 -18.28
C ILE A 56 2.13 7.78 -17.62
N ASP A 57 1.62 8.79 -16.94
CA ASP A 57 2.43 9.75 -16.17
C ASP A 57 3.11 9.02 -15.00
N ASN A 58 2.32 8.35 -14.16
CA ASN A 58 2.80 7.69 -12.94
C ASN A 58 3.82 6.56 -13.20
N ILE A 59 3.63 5.75 -14.25
CA ILE A 59 4.59 4.68 -14.60
C ILE A 59 5.87 5.21 -15.26
N ARG A 60 5.87 6.45 -15.75
CA ARG A 60 7.04 7.04 -16.42
C ARG A 60 7.93 7.85 -15.48
N ASP A 61 7.39 8.32 -14.37
CA ASP A 61 8.18 8.96 -13.33
C ASP A 61 8.95 7.87 -12.58
N GLU A 62 10.24 8.10 -12.33
CA GLU A 62 11.02 7.26 -11.42
C GLU A 62 10.42 7.47 -10.02
N PHE A 63 10.09 6.37 -9.34
CA PHE A 63 9.56 6.46 -7.98
C PHE A 63 10.67 6.97 -7.06
N GLU A 64 10.37 8.00 -6.26
CA GLU A 64 11.31 8.52 -5.27
C GLU A 64 11.25 7.57 -4.07
N PRO A 65 12.35 6.88 -3.73
CA PRO A 65 12.37 5.96 -2.60
C PRO A 65 12.16 6.73 -1.30
N ILE A 66 11.50 6.09 -0.34
CA ILE A 66 11.08 6.70 0.92
C ILE A 66 11.94 6.09 2.02
N ASP A 67 12.64 6.96 2.74
CA ASP A 67 13.29 6.62 4.00
C ASP A 67 12.20 6.45 5.08
N ASN A 68 11.93 5.21 5.48
CA ASN A 68 10.77 4.90 6.30
C ASN A 68 11.12 4.80 7.80
N ASP A 69 12.39 4.63 8.15
CA ASP A 69 12.87 4.44 9.53
C ASP A 69 13.88 5.50 10.00
N GLY A 70 14.33 6.37 9.09
CA GLY A 70 15.07 7.61 9.33
C GLY A 70 16.55 7.41 9.57
N ASP A 71 17.13 6.33 9.10
CA ASP A 71 18.53 5.99 9.29
C ASP A 71 19.46 6.69 8.27
N SER A 72 18.90 7.26 7.20
CA SER A 72 19.62 8.15 6.26
C SER A 72 19.87 9.56 6.82
N GLU A 73 19.19 9.94 7.90
CA GLU A 73 19.31 11.25 8.54
C GLU A 73 20.59 11.37 9.39
N ASP A 74 21.12 12.59 9.48
CA ASP A 74 22.26 12.98 10.33
C ASP A 74 21.73 14.04 11.31
N GLN A 75 21.41 13.62 12.54
CA GLN A 75 20.70 14.46 13.51
C GLN A 75 21.64 15.39 14.28
N ASP A 76 22.88 14.98 14.54
CA ASP A 76 23.85 15.78 15.26
C ASP A 76 24.78 16.64 14.36
N ASN A 77 24.67 16.44 13.04
CA ASN A 77 25.37 17.16 11.97
C ASN A 77 26.89 16.97 11.99
N ASP A 78 27.36 15.79 12.40
CA ASP A 78 28.78 15.42 12.33
C ASP A 78 29.22 14.95 10.92
N GLY A 79 28.25 14.70 10.04
CA GLY A 79 28.43 14.33 8.65
C GLY A 79 28.29 12.84 8.34
N TYR A 80 27.95 12.00 9.31
CA TYR A 80 27.67 10.58 9.15
C TYR A 80 26.16 10.32 9.30
N PRO A 81 25.52 9.54 8.41
CA PRO A 81 24.13 9.16 8.57
C PRO A 81 23.98 8.14 9.72
N ARG A 82 22.81 8.15 10.35
CA ARG A 82 22.48 7.29 11.49
C ARG A 82 22.71 5.80 11.22
N GLY A 83 22.38 5.26 10.05
CA GLY A 83 22.63 3.85 9.72
C GLY A 83 24.13 3.51 9.74
N GLN A 84 24.98 4.44 9.27
CA GLN A 84 26.43 4.27 9.37
C GLN A 84 26.90 4.33 10.83
N GLU A 85 26.29 5.16 11.65
CA GLU A 85 26.62 5.23 13.06
C GLU A 85 26.20 3.98 13.84
N GLU A 86 25.01 3.45 13.56
CA GLU A 86 24.50 2.21 14.14
C GLU A 86 25.42 1.03 13.79
N LYS A 87 25.89 0.94 12.54
CA LYS A 87 26.91 -0.01 12.09
C LYS A 87 28.22 0.04 12.88
N PHE A 88 28.67 1.24 13.25
CA PHE A 88 29.89 1.43 14.05
C PHE A 88 29.64 1.48 15.57
N GLY A 89 28.37 1.44 16.00
CA GLY A 89 27.94 1.57 17.39
C GLY A 89 28.20 2.96 17.98
N THR A 90 28.16 3.99 17.15
CA THR A 90 28.31 5.41 17.53
C THR A 90 26.94 6.09 17.64
N SER A 91 26.89 7.34 18.09
CA SER A 91 25.65 7.96 18.57
C SER A 91 25.27 9.20 17.76
N ASP A 92 24.21 9.10 16.96
CA ASP A 92 23.57 10.17 16.16
C ASP A 92 22.96 11.34 16.96
N TRP A 93 23.20 11.37 18.27
CA TRP A 93 22.80 12.47 19.14
C TRP A 93 23.99 13.24 19.71
N ASP A 94 25.21 12.75 19.54
CA ASP A 94 26.43 13.34 20.08
C ASP A 94 27.53 13.37 19.02
N GLY A 95 27.67 14.48 18.31
CA GLY A 95 28.65 14.62 17.22
C GLY A 95 30.13 14.61 17.65
N GLU A 96 30.45 14.18 18.87
CA GLU A 96 31.79 13.74 19.26
C GLU A 96 31.99 12.22 19.08
N GLU A 97 30.90 11.46 19.06
CA GLU A 97 30.84 10.02 18.86
C GLU A 97 30.42 9.72 17.43
N TYR A 98 31.36 9.84 16.48
CA TYR A 98 31.18 9.48 15.07
C TYR A 98 31.95 8.21 14.69
N PRO A 99 31.66 7.56 13.54
CA PRO A 99 32.43 6.43 13.03
C PRO A 99 33.93 6.70 12.95
N GLY A 100 34.71 5.96 13.76
CA GLY A 100 36.17 6.15 13.86
C GLY A 100 36.63 7.20 14.86
N SER A 101 35.70 7.84 15.58
CA SER A 101 36.02 8.66 16.76
C SER A 101 36.72 7.81 17.83
N GLY A 102 37.63 8.41 18.57
CA GLY A 102 38.30 7.74 19.68
C GLY A 102 37.31 7.54 20.83
N TYR A 103 37.26 6.35 21.43
CA TYR A 103 36.44 6.08 22.61
C TYR A 103 37.30 6.02 23.88
N TYR A 104 36.72 6.39 25.02
CA TYR A 104 37.40 6.39 26.30
C TYR A 104 37.50 4.98 26.88
N ILE A 105 38.71 4.53 27.20
CA ILE A 105 38.97 3.27 27.91
C ILE A 105 39.38 3.58 29.34
N GLY A 106 38.46 3.35 30.28
CA GLY A 106 38.73 3.39 31.71
C GLY A 106 39.71 2.28 32.13
N ILE A 107 40.83 2.66 32.74
CA ILE A 107 41.81 1.72 33.30
C ILE A 107 41.50 1.42 34.76
N GLY A 108 41.00 2.41 35.49
CA GLY A 108 40.63 2.27 36.89
C GLY A 108 39.94 3.51 37.42
N GLU A 109 39.41 3.37 38.63
CA GLU A 109 38.68 4.40 39.34
C GLU A 109 39.10 4.41 40.82
N ILE A 110 38.94 5.56 41.45
CA ILE A 110 38.88 5.71 42.91
C ILE A 110 37.45 6.11 43.21
N ASP A 111 36.70 5.22 43.87
CA ASP A 111 35.32 5.46 44.25
C ASP A 111 35.24 6.13 45.64
N TRP A 112 34.04 6.55 46.06
CA TRP A 112 33.79 7.25 47.32
C TRP A 112 34.17 6.44 48.58
N ASN A 113 34.38 5.12 48.49
CA ASN A 113 34.65 4.23 49.62
C ASN A 113 36.05 3.57 49.63
N ASP A 114 36.94 3.92 48.70
CA ASP A 114 38.26 3.30 48.60
C ASP A 114 39.24 3.80 49.68
N ASP A 115 39.98 2.85 50.26
CA ASP A 115 41.01 3.09 51.29
C ASP A 115 42.26 3.82 50.72
N SER A 116 42.57 3.62 49.44
CA SER A 116 43.71 4.22 48.74
C SER A 116 43.23 5.24 47.73
N ARG A 117 43.26 6.52 48.10
CA ARG A 117 42.67 7.63 47.31
C ARG A 117 43.68 8.44 46.50
N ILE A 118 44.87 7.89 46.28
CA ILE A 118 45.94 8.54 45.52
C ILE A 118 46.34 7.62 44.37
N HIS A 119 46.32 8.16 43.15
CA HIS A 119 46.83 7.49 41.96
C HIS A 119 47.73 8.43 41.16
N SER A 120 48.74 7.88 40.50
CA SER A 120 49.72 8.67 39.74
C SER A 120 50.00 8.05 38.37
N GLY A 121 50.07 8.88 37.34
CA GLY A 121 50.37 8.44 35.99
C GLY A 121 50.04 9.48 34.94
N ASN A 122 50.23 9.11 33.68
CA ASN A 122 49.80 9.89 32.52
C ASN A 122 48.49 9.31 32.01
N HIS A 123 47.39 10.02 32.27
CA HIS A 123 46.05 9.57 31.97
C HIS A 123 45.18 10.73 31.48
N THR A 124 44.08 10.39 30.82
CA THR A 124 42.88 11.24 30.79
C THR A 124 42.12 10.95 32.07
N TRP A 125 41.86 12.00 32.85
CA TRP A 125 41.22 11.97 34.16
C TRP A 125 39.82 12.55 34.06
N GLU A 126 38.89 11.99 34.83
CA GLU A 126 37.52 12.48 34.94
C GLU A 126 37.03 12.36 36.38
N GLY A 127 36.63 13.49 36.98
CA GLY A 127 36.16 13.54 38.35
C GLY A 127 36.67 14.76 39.11
N SER A 128 36.79 14.62 40.43
CA SER A 128 37.20 15.70 41.34
C SER A 128 38.41 15.32 42.18
N GLY A 129 39.45 16.15 42.21
CA GLY A 129 40.67 15.82 42.96
C GLY A 129 41.71 16.92 43.06
N TYR A 130 42.67 16.72 43.94
CA TYR A 130 43.90 17.51 44.01
C TYR A 130 44.92 16.95 43.04
N LEU A 131 45.31 17.74 42.05
CA LEU A 131 46.28 17.39 41.03
C LEU A 131 47.63 18.05 41.31
N ASP A 132 48.65 17.23 41.56
CA ASP A 132 50.05 17.61 41.49
C ASP A 132 50.59 17.24 40.10
N ALA A 133 50.56 18.21 39.17
CA ALA A 133 50.83 17.99 37.76
C ALA A 133 52.31 18.10 37.40
N GLU A 134 52.83 17.08 36.70
CA GLU A 134 54.09 17.15 35.97
C GLU A 134 53.92 17.90 34.63
N TRP A 135 52.79 17.66 33.94
CA TRP A 135 52.36 18.42 32.76
C TRP A 135 50.85 18.30 32.57
N ILE A 136 50.26 19.28 31.88
CA ILE A 136 48.82 19.40 31.61
C ILE A 136 48.64 19.65 30.11
N ASP A 137 47.70 18.95 29.48
CA ASP A 137 47.30 19.17 28.09
C ASP A 137 46.33 20.36 28.03
N VAL A 138 46.85 21.56 27.77
CA VAL A 138 46.03 22.77 27.65
C VAL A 138 45.28 22.86 26.32
N ASP A 139 45.70 22.07 25.33
CA ASP A 139 45.07 22.00 24.01
C ASP A 139 44.01 20.89 23.96
N TYR A 140 43.75 20.21 25.08
CA TYR A 140 42.68 19.20 25.18
C TYR A 140 41.32 19.88 25.09
N SER A 141 40.63 19.64 23.98
CA SER A 141 39.36 20.29 23.63
C SER A 141 38.28 19.26 23.33
N GLY A 142 37.02 19.68 23.53
CA GLY A 142 35.81 18.92 23.21
C GLY A 142 34.60 19.86 23.21
N ASN A 143 33.39 19.30 23.20
CA ASN A 143 32.14 20.01 23.04
C ASN A 143 31.79 20.76 24.35
N ARG A 144 30.75 21.59 24.31
CA ARG A 144 30.35 22.40 25.47
C ARG A 144 29.85 21.56 26.67
N TRP A 145 29.49 20.30 26.46
CA TRP A 145 28.92 19.39 27.45
C TRP A 145 29.92 18.34 27.95
N SER A 146 31.09 18.23 27.33
CA SER A 146 32.18 17.30 27.61
C SER A 146 32.82 17.47 29.00
N GLY A 147 32.46 18.55 29.71
CA GLY A 147 32.94 18.81 31.07
C GLY A 147 34.45 19.01 31.15
N ILE A 148 35.09 19.38 30.04
CA ILE A 148 36.52 19.57 29.97
C ILE A 148 36.92 20.81 30.77
N VAL A 149 37.98 20.67 31.57
CA VAL A 149 38.54 21.75 32.36
C VAL A 149 39.10 22.84 31.45
N ASP A 150 38.55 24.05 31.56
CA ASP A 150 39.11 25.23 30.88
C ASP A 150 40.37 25.73 31.59
N TRP A 151 41.52 25.32 31.09
CA TRP A 151 42.83 25.76 31.61
C TRP A 151 43.17 27.23 31.25
N GLY A 152 42.35 27.88 30.41
CA GLY A 152 42.48 29.30 30.07
C GLY A 152 41.97 30.26 31.15
N ASP A 153 41.08 29.79 32.04
CA ASP A 153 40.41 30.58 33.08
C ASP A 153 40.55 29.89 34.47
N VAL A 154 41.78 29.86 34.99
CA VAL A 154 42.10 29.23 36.29
C VAL A 154 42.31 30.31 37.36
N ASP A 155 41.33 30.45 38.25
CA ASP A 155 41.38 31.35 39.40
C ASP A 155 42.10 30.73 40.61
N SER A 156 42.46 31.57 41.60
CA SER A 156 43.00 31.09 42.88
C SER A 156 41.93 30.35 43.68
N CYS A 157 42.24 29.18 44.24
CA CYS A 157 41.31 28.43 45.08
C CYS A 157 40.89 29.20 46.35
N ASP A 158 39.64 29.06 46.76
CA ASP A 158 39.14 29.63 48.02
C ASP A 158 39.66 28.85 49.25
N ASP A 159 39.75 29.54 50.39
CA ASP A 159 40.16 28.94 51.67
C ASP A 159 39.07 28.00 52.20
N GLY A 160 39.39 26.71 52.40
CA GLY A 160 38.48 25.70 52.95
C GLY A 160 38.58 24.35 52.24
N GLU A 161 37.80 23.36 52.68
CA GLU A 161 37.73 22.06 52.00
C GLU A 161 36.87 22.18 50.72
N PRO A 162 37.42 21.87 49.53
CA PRO A 162 36.70 21.97 48.27
C PRO A 162 35.51 21.00 48.26
N LEU A 163 34.38 21.45 47.70
CA LEU A 163 33.09 20.76 47.64
C LEU A 163 32.38 20.55 48.99
N GLU A 164 32.99 20.95 50.11
CA GLU A 164 32.33 21.07 51.41
C GLU A 164 32.09 22.54 51.79
N ASP A 165 33.16 23.35 51.80
CA ASP A 165 33.11 24.77 52.19
C ASP A 165 32.77 25.69 51.02
N TRP A 166 33.16 25.30 49.81
CA TRP A 166 32.92 26.05 48.57
C TRP A 166 32.77 25.11 47.39
N TRP A 167 32.04 25.54 46.36
CA TRP A 167 31.64 24.68 45.23
C TRP A 167 32.23 25.21 43.93
N MET A 168 32.74 24.29 43.11
CA MET A 168 33.22 24.56 41.77
C MET A 168 32.28 23.95 40.74
N GLY A 169 32.09 24.64 39.61
CA GLY A 169 31.38 24.07 38.46
C GLY A 169 32.13 22.88 37.87
N TRP A 170 31.39 22.00 37.19
CA TRP A 170 31.98 20.94 36.37
C TRP A 170 32.67 21.56 35.14
N GLY A 171 33.88 21.10 34.81
CA GLY A 171 34.72 21.68 33.75
C GLY A 171 35.55 22.88 34.19
N SER A 172 35.93 22.95 35.48
CA SER A 172 36.72 24.07 36.01
C SER A 172 37.88 23.58 36.87
N ALA A 173 38.88 24.45 37.04
CA ALA A 173 40.00 24.22 37.94
C ALA A 173 40.39 25.50 38.68
N CYS A 174 41.03 25.34 39.83
CA CYS A 174 41.66 26.43 40.56
C CYS A 174 43.07 26.05 40.98
N ILE A 175 43.89 27.06 41.26
CA ILE A 175 45.30 26.89 41.64
C ILE A 175 45.55 27.32 43.10
N TYR A 176 46.35 26.54 43.82
CA TYR A 176 46.85 26.85 45.16
C TYR A 176 48.24 27.52 45.10
N GLU A 177 48.66 28.19 46.19
CA GLU A 177 49.95 28.89 46.27
C GLU A 177 51.19 27.97 46.09
N ASP A 178 51.02 26.66 46.26
CA ASP A 178 52.06 25.64 46.10
C ASP A 178 52.16 25.06 44.67
N ASN A 179 51.46 25.66 43.71
CA ASN A 179 51.31 25.21 42.32
C ASN A 179 50.57 23.86 42.15
N SER A 180 49.87 23.38 43.18
CA SER A 180 48.90 22.29 43.01
C SER A 180 47.55 22.83 42.52
N TYR A 181 46.78 21.99 41.84
CA TYR A 181 45.46 22.34 41.32
C TYR A 181 44.38 21.57 42.04
N PHE A 182 43.22 22.17 42.24
CA PHE A 182 41.98 21.42 42.44
C PHE A 182 41.20 21.43 41.13
N VAL A 183 40.85 20.25 40.65
CA VAL A 183 40.19 20.05 39.36
C VAL A 183 38.83 19.42 39.59
N ASN A 184 37.83 19.87 38.85
CA ASN A 184 36.50 19.29 38.83
C ASN A 184 36.01 19.20 37.37
N GLY A 185 36.13 18.02 36.76
CA GLY A 185 35.79 17.78 35.37
C GLY A 185 36.75 16.82 34.67
N ARG A 186 36.75 16.85 33.34
CA ARG A 186 37.60 16.00 32.49
C ARG A 186 38.85 16.74 32.06
N PHE A 187 40.02 16.13 32.16
CA PHE A 187 41.29 16.75 31.75
C PHE A 187 42.36 15.70 31.45
N LYS A 188 43.37 16.05 30.66
CA LYS A 188 44.50 15.18 30.35
C LYS A 188 45.77 15.73 30.95
N ALA A 189 46.40 14.95 31.83
CA ALA A 189 47.58 15.39 32.56
C ALA A 189 48.40 14.19 33.04
N SER A 190 49.71 14.42 33.21
CA SER A 190 50.56 13.51 33.98
C SER A 190 50.82 14.11 35.34
N GLY A 191 50.67 13.31 36.38
CA GLY A 191 50.83 13.79 37.74
C GLY A 191 50.33 12.79 38.78
N SER A 192 50.24 13.23 40.02
CA SER A 192 49.59 12.50 41.11
C SER A 192 48.27 13.18 41.46
N VAL A 193 47.18 12.42 41.43
CA VAL A 193 45.85 12.87 41.81
C VAL A 193 45.48 12.28 43.17
N ASN A 194 45.11 13.14 44.11
CA ASN A 194 44.58 12.76 45.42
C ASN A 194 43.09 13.13 45.51
N VAL A 195 42.22 12.16 45.75
CA VAL A 195 40.77 12.33 45.69
C VAL A 195 40.22 12.59 47.10
N PRO A 196 39.53 13.72 47.36
CA PRO A 196 38.86 14.00 48.64
C PRO A 196 37.86 12.91 49.03
N GLU A 197 37.54 12.78 50.32
CA GLU A 197 36.51 11.84 50.78
C GLU A 197 35.15 12.16 50.11
N MET A 198 34.34 11.13 49.83
CA MET A 198 33.05 11.23 49.13
C MET A 198 33.09 11.70 47.65
N GLN A 199 34.27 11.91 47.07
CA GLN A 199 34.44 12.19 45.64
C GLN A 199 34.93 10.97 44.88
N TYR A 200 34.90 11.04 43.55
CA TYR A 200 35.43 10.01 42.67
C TYR A 200 36.41 10.60 41.65
N MET A 201 37.29 9.75 41.15
CA MET A 201 38.16 10.06 40.01
C MET A 201 38.38 8.79 39.20
N GLU A 202 38.04 8.87 37.93
CA GLU A 202 38.31 7.85 36.93
C GLU A 202 39.53 8.24 36.10
N TRP A 203 40.29 7.26 35.63
CA TRP A 203 41.41 7.50 34.72
C TRP A 203 41.52 6.45 33.63
N GLY A 204 41.96 6.91 32.47
CA GLY A 204 41.99 6.11 31.26
C GLY A 204 42.81 6.75 30.16
N TYR A 205 42.52 6.35 28.93
CA TYR A 205 43.03 6.97 27.70
C TYR A 205 41.98 6.84 26.61
N PHE A 206 41.97 7.80 25.68
CA PHE A 206 41.21 7.70 24.45
C PHE A 206 41.96 6.84 23.44
N THR A 207 41.23 6.02 22.67
CA THR A 207 41.79 5.35 21.50
C THR A 207 42.17 6.36 20.40
N LEU A 208 42.96 5.91 19.42
CA LEU A 208 43.32 6.76 18.28
C LEU A 208 42.10 6.93 17.39
N GLU A 209 41.85 8.17 16.98
CA GLU A 209 40.90 8.48 15.91
C GLU A 209 41.38 7.87 14.59
N GLU A 210 40.46 7.20 13.89
CA GLU A 210 40.65 6.67 12.54
C GLU A 210 39.65 7.33 11.61
N PHE A 211 40.07 7.69 10.40
CA PHE A 211 39.17 8.30 9.43
C PHE A 211 38.34 7.22 8.75
N VAL A 212 37.03 7.27 8.95
CA VAL A 212 36.02 6.51 8.19
C VAL A 212 35.43 7.43 7.12
N GLU A 213 35.17 6.91 5.92
CA GLU A 213 34.54 7.71 4.86
C GLU A 213 33.02 7.74 5.10
N PRO A 214 32.37 8.91 5.13
CA PRO A 214 30.92 8.97 5.27
C PRO A 214 30.20 8.30 4.10
N ASP A 215 29.25 7.44 4.43
CA ASP A 215 28.42 6.73 3.46
C ASP A 215 27.38 7.69 2.86
N PRO A 216 27.04 7.56 1.57
CA PRO A 216 26.01 8.40 0.96
C PRO A 216 24.64 8.04 1.54
N ALA A 217 23.81 9.04 1.85
CA ALA A 217 22.45 8.83 2.35
C ALA A 217 21.62 7.87 1.46
N SER A 218 21.85 7.84 0.14
CA SER A 218 21.15 6.91 -0.77
C SER A 218 21.43 5.42 -0.51
N MET A 219 22.39 5.08 0.35
CA MET A 219 22.63 3.70 0.78
C MET A 219 21.56 3.21 1.77
N TYR A 220 20.87 4.15 2.43
CA TYR A 220 19.93 3.97 3.56
C TYR A 220 18.50 4.44 3.21
N ILE A 221 18.12 4.36 1.94
CA ILE A 221 16.80 4.83 1.43
C ILE A 221 16.26 3.85 0.38
N ASP A 222 17.16 3.16 -0.33
CA ASP A 222 16.89 2.19 -1.39
C ASP A 222 17.92 1.07 -1.23
N GLU A 223 17.86 0.37 -0.09
CA GLU A 223 18.96 -0.46 0.42
C GLU A 223 19.12 -1.72 -0.44
N ASP A 224 18.09 -2.59 -0.48
CA ASP A 224 18.16 -3.87 -1.20
C ASP A 224 16.85 -4.30 -1.88
N GLY A 225 16.96 -4.87 -3.08
CA GLY A 225 15.80 -5.48 -3.72
C GLY A 225 15.37 -6.74 -2.96
N ILE A 226 14.08 -6.91 -2.73
CA ILE A 226 13.52 -8.16 -2.18
C ILE A 226 13.96 -9.32 -3.08
N ASP A 227 14.58 -10.34 -2.50
CA ASP A 227 15.25 -11.45 -3.20
C ASP A 227 14.22 -12.48 -3.75
N TRP A 228 12.98 -12.04 -3.94
CA TRP A 228 11.85 -12.80 -4.45
C TRP A 228 11.36 -12.27 -5.80
N ASP A 229 11.50 -13.09 -6.85
CA ASP A 229 11.16 -12.75 -8.23
C ASP A 229 9.65 -12.85 -8.57
N GLY A 230 8.80 -13.08 -7.58
CA GLY A 230 7.36 -13.26 -7.79
C GLY A 230 6.95 -14.67 -8.25
N ILE A 231 7.89 -15.59 -8.48
CA ILE A 231 7.64 -16.85 -9.21
C ILE A 231 8.01 -18.11 -8.40
N ASP A 232 9.18 -18.15 -7.74
CA ASP A 232 9.62 -19.35 -7.01
C ASP A 232 10.08 -19.02 -5.58
N VAL A 233 9.27 -19.44 -4.60
CA VAL A 233 9.61 -19.35 -3.17
C VAL A 233 10.82 -20.23 -2.77
N ASN A 234 11.26 -21.14 -3.64
CA ASN A 234 12.47 -21.94 -3.41
C ASN A 234 13.78 -21.20 -3.74
N GLU A 235 13.71 -20.05 -4.41
CA GLU A 235 14.86 -19.19 -4.68
C GLU A 235 15.06 -18.11 -3.62
N ILE A 236 14.10 -17.94 -2.70
CA ILE A 236 14.23 -17.03 -1.56
C ILE A 236 15.46 -17.45 -0.75
N GLY A 237 16.50 -16.63 -0.83
CA GLY A 237 17.73 -16.77 -0.08
C GLY A 237 17.52 -16.55 1.42
N ILE A 238 18.62 -16.61 2.16
CA ILE A 238 18.69 -15.92 3.44
C ILE A 238 19.11 -14.51 3.06
N GLU A 239 18.18 -13.56 3.13
CA GLU A 239 18.50 -12.13 3.03
C GLU A 239 19.26 -11.78 4.30
N VAL A 240 20.47 -11.27 4.13
CA VAL A 240 21.37 -10.86 5.21
C VAL A 240 21.58 -9.37 5.06
N ASP A 241 21.54 -8.67 6.18
CA ASP A 241 21.93 -7.25 6.31
C ASP A 241 23.23 -6.95 5.52
N ASP A 242 23.10 -6.14 4.46
CA ASP A 242 24.16 -5.86 3.48
C ASP A 242 24.81 -4.47 3.69
N ASP A 243 24.07 -3.48 4.20
CA ASP A 243 24.58 -2.16 4.59
C ASP A 243 25.23 -2.22 5.98
N GLY A 244 24.87 -3.22 6.79
CA GLY A 244 25.61 -3.76 7.92
C GLY A 244 25.30 -3.09 9.25
N ASP A 245 24.22 -2.34 9.35
CA ASP A 245 23.84 -1.55 10.51
C ASP A 245 23.25 -2.43 11.66
N CYS A 246 22.68 -3.60 11.37
CA CYS A 246 22.34 -4.62 12.38
C CYS A 246 23.58 -5.36 12.92
N LEU A 247 24.70 -5.39 12.20
CA LEU A 247 25.90 -6.16 12.59
C LEU A 247 26.51 -5.73 13.94
N ALA A 248 26.26 -4.50 14.39
CA ALA A 248 26.79 -4.00 15.66
C ALA A 248 26.22 -4.73 16.88
N ILE A 249 24.91 -5.05 16.85
CA ILE A 249 24.20 -5.68 17.96
C ILE A 249 23.99 -7.18 17.70
N GLN A 250 24.13 -7.64 16.44
CA GLN A 250 23.86 -9.02 16.01
C GLN A 250 22.49 -9.47 16.52
N ASN A 251 21.47 -8.68 16.16
CA ASN A 251 20.13 -8.92 16.66
C ASN A 251 19.55 -10.22 16.06
N ASP A 252 18.74 -10.93 16.85
CA ASP A 252 18.07 -12.20 16.49
C ASP A 252 16.68 -12.16 17.15
N ASP A 253 15.90 -11.14 16.77
CA ASP A 253 14.55 -10.89 17.26
C ASP A 253 13.58 -11.98 16.75
N ASN A 254 13.87 -12.52 15.57
CA ASN A 254 13.14 -13.60 14.93
C ASN A 254 13.44 -14.98 15.56
N ARG A 255 14.54 -15.12 16.32
CA ARG A 255 14.98 -16.28 17.11
C ARG A 255 15.24 -17.55 16.30
N ASN A 256 15.75 -17.42 15.08
CA ASN A 256 16.18 -18.57 14.28
C ASN A 256 17.64 -18.99 14.54
N GLY A 257 18.40 -18.18 15.28
CA GLY A 257 19.82 -18.40 15.57
C GLY A 257 20.78 -17.97 14.47
N ILE A 258 20.31 -17.17 13.52
CA ILE A 258 21.08 -16.42 12.52
C ILE A 258 20.79 -14.95 12.82
N PRO A 259 21.79 -14.16 13.24
CA PRO A 259 21.55 -12.75 13.50
C PRO A 259 21.49 -11.95 12.19
N CYS A 260 20.69 -10.89 12.20
CA CYS A 260 20.56 -9.93 11.11
C CYS A 260 20.07 -10.59 9.81
N ASP A 261 18.96 -11.32 9.90
CA ASP A 261 18.35 -11.95 8.73
C ASP A 261 16.82 -11.80 8.64
N VAL A 262 16.31 -12.00 7.42
CA VAL A 262 14.87 -12.08 7.14
C VAL A 262 14.44 -13.53 6.98
N ILE A 263 13.47 -13.96 7.79
CA ILE A 263 12.85 -15.28 7.67
C ILE A 263 11.56 -15.19 6.88
N TRP A 264 11.54 -15.97 5.81
CA TRP A 264 10.36 -16.22 4.99
C TRP A 264 9.70 -17.53 5.42
N ILE A 265 8.56 -17.45 6.09
CA ILE A 265 7.82 -18.63 6.54
C ILE A 265 6.82 -19.01 5.44
N LEU A 266 6.97 -20.23 4.92
CA LEU A 266 6.10 -20.78 3.88
C LEU A 266 4.99 -21.66 4.46
N ASP A 267 3.89 -21.84 3.72
CA ASP A 267 2.84 -22.81 4.02
C ASP A 267 3.37 -24.26 4.00
N ALA A 268 2.58 -25.21 4.51
CA ALA A 268 2.89 -26.63 4.57
C ALA A 268 3.24 -27.27 3.21
N ASP A 269 2.72 -26.70 2.11
CA ASP A 269 3.00 -27.14 0.74
C ASP A 269 4.26 -26.46 0.15
N GLY A 270 4.78 -25.42 0.81
CA GLY A 270 6.04 -24.74 0.47
C GLY A 270 5.97 -23.87 -0.79
N ASP A 271 4.79 -23.38 -1.15
CA ASP A 271 4.53 -22.60 -2.38
C ASP A 271 3.98 -21.19 -2.13
N GLU A 272 3.66 -20.84 -0.87
CA GLU A 272 3.10 -19.54 -0.49
C GLU A 272 3.75 -18.99 0.78
N ILE A 273 4.11 -17.71 0.77
CA ILE A 273 4.61 -16.98 1.94
C ILE A 273 3.43 -16.67 2.86
N ILE A 274 3.47 -17.15 4.10
CA ILE A 274 2.41 -16.94 5.10
C ILE A 274 2.77 -15.89 6.13
N GLU A 275 4.07 -15.69 6.38
CA GLU A 275 4.57 -14.76 7.38
C GLU A 275 6.02 -14.41 7.04
N ILE A 276 6.37 -13.14 7.20
CA ILE A 276 7.73 -12.63 7.05
C ILE A 276 8.13 -12.10 8.43
N ARG A 277 9.33 -12.45 8.88
CA ARG A 277 9.91 -11.96 10.14
C ARG A 277 11.32 -11.47 9.86
N ALA A 278 11.50 -10.17 9.82
CA ALA A 278 12.81 -9.53 9.82
C ALA A 278 13.30 -9.36 11.26
N ASP A 279 14.62 -9.40 11.44
CA ASP A 279 15.27 -8.80 12.60
C ASP A 279 15.20 -7.26 12.51
N TYR A 280 15.54 -6.57 13.60
CA TYR A 280 15.64 -5.11 13.60
C TYR A 280 16.89 -4.68 12.82
N ASN A 281 16.76 -3.65 11.98
CA ASN A 281 17.81 -3.13 11.09
C ASN A 281 18.22 -4.15 10.01
N VAL A 282 17.25 -4.84 9.43
CA VAL A 282 17.44 -5.65 8.23
C VAL A 282 16.38 -5.33 7.19
N ASN A 283 16.82 -4.75 6.06
CA ASN A 283 16.01 -4.52 4.87
C ASN A 283 14.76 -3.67 5.20
N GLU A 284 14.97 -2.57 5.92
CA GLU A 284 13.98 -1.60 6.39
C GLU A 284 13.30 -0.91 5.22
N ASP A 285 14.11 -0.56 4.21
CA ASP A 285 13.71 0.11 2.97
C ASP A 285 14.10 -0.73 1.74
N PRO A 286 13.35 -1.81 1.47
CA PRO A 286 13.62 -2.68 0.32
C PRO A 286 13.54 -1.90 -1.00
N ALA A 287 14.61 -1.92 -1.77
CA ALA A 287 14.81 -1.18 -3.01
C ALA A 287 13.69 -1.41 -4.04
N GLU A 288 12.92 -0.34 -4.26
CA GLU A 288 11.47 -0.48 -4.46
C GLU A 288 10.99 -0.09 -5.85
N SER A 289 11.83 0.45 -6.74
CA SER A 289 11.31 1.01 -8.01
C SER A 289 10.61 -0.03 -8.93
N GLU A 290 11.08 -1.29 -8.93
CA GLU A 290 10.45 -2.37 -9.70
C GLU A 290 9.22 -2.95 -9.00
N PHE A 291 9.30 -3.11 -7.66
CA PHE A 291 8.20 -3.58 -6.84
C PHE A 291 7.03 -2.57 -6.81
N GLU A 292 7.31 -1.30 -6.56
CA GLU A 292 6.34 -0.20 -6.63
C GLU A 292 5.78 -0.03 -8.03
N GLY A 293 6.61 -0.16 -9.07
CA GLY A 293 6.15 -0.14 -10.46
C GLY A 293 5.10 -1.23 -10.73
N GLU A 294 5.37 -2.45 -10.27
CA GLU A 294 4.47 -3.59 -10.39
C GLU A 294 3.19 -3.40 -9.56
N MET A 295 3.33 -2.93 -8.32
CA MET A 295 2.22 -2.67 -7.41
C MET A 295 1.31 -1.55 -7.92
N SER A 296 1.89 -0.45 -8.39
CA SER A 296 1.16 0.65 -9.02
C SER A 296 0.42 0.17 -10.27
N HIS A 297 1.06 -0.66 -11.10
CA HIS A 297 0.42 -1.26 -12.28
C HIS A 297 -0.81 -2.09 -11.93
N ARG A 298 -0.69 -3.02 -10.97
CA ARG A 298 -1.81 -3.86 -10.49
C ARG A 298 -2.91 -3.01 -9.87
N THR A 299 -2.53 -2.07 -9.01
CA THR A 299 -3.43 -1.13 -8.36
C THR A 299 -4.22 -0.33 -9.38
N PHE A 300 -3.58 0.16 -10.45
CA PHE A 300 -4.26 0.88 -11.52
C PHE A 300 -5.30 0.01 -12.23
N ILE A 301 -4.97 -1.23 -12.59
CA ILE A 301 -5.89 -2.13 -13.29
C ILE A 301 -7.10 -2.46 -12.41
N ILE A 302 -6.86 -2.84 -11.16
CA ILE A 302 -7.92 -3.23 -10.22
C ILE A 302 -8.76 -2.01 -9.86
N GLY A 303 -8.14 -0.90 -9.50
CA GLY A 303 -8.80 0.35 -9.15
C GLY A 303 -9.64 0.90 -10.31
N THR A 304 -9.11 0.91 -11.52
CA THR A 304 -9.86 1.33 -12.72
C THR A 304 -11.02 0.36 -13.03
N GLY A 305 -10.80 -0.94 -12.89
CA GLY A 305 -11.84 -1.94 -13.09
C GLY A 305 -13.00 -1.81 -12.11
N LYS A 306 -12.71 -1.59 -10.83
CA LYS A 306 -13.71 -1.42 -9.78
C LYS A 306 -14.41 -0.06 -9.85
N MET A 307 -13.64 1.03 -9.85
CA MET A 307 -14.17 2.39 -9.75
C MET A 307 -14.78 2.87 -11.07
N ALA A 308 -14.03 2.79 -12.17
CA ALA A 308 -14.45 3.37 -13.43
C ALA A 308 -15.42 2.43 -14.18
N PHE A 309 -15.11 1.14 -14.28
CA PHE A 309 -15.96 0.21 -15.03
C PHE A 309 -17.20 -0.23 -14.24
N VAL A 310 -17.05 -0.76 -13.03
CA VAL A 310 -18.20 -1.27 -12.25
C VAL A 310 -19.02 -0.14 -11.62
N LEU A 311 -18.40 0.72 -10.79
CA LEU A 311 -19.16 1.74 -10.04
C LEU A 311 -19.60 2.91 -10.92
N MET A 312 -18.73 3.44 -11.77
CA MET A 312 -19.11 4.56 -12.63
C MET A 312 -19.90 4.08 -13.86
N LEU A 313 -19.29 3.37 -14.80
CA LEU A 313 -19.99 2.98 -16.04
C LEU A 313 -21.14 1.99 -15.77
N GLY A 314 -20.92 1.02 -14.87
CA GLY A 314 -21.90 -0.01 -14.54
C GLY A 314 -23.18 0.54 -13.90
N ILE A 315 -23.11 1.58 -13.07
CA ILE A 315 -24.29 2.21 -12.44
C ILE A 315 -24.92 3.29 -13.36
N PHE A 316 -24.10 4.15 -13.96
CA PHE A 316 -24.61 5.31 -14.70
C PHE A 316 -25.14 4.98 -16.10
N ILE A 317 -24.53 4.04 -16.84
CA ILE A 317 -25.02 3.68 -18.18
C ILE A 317 -26.47 3.16 -18.15
N PRO A 318 -26.82 2.18 -17.27
CA PRO A 318 -28.19 1.70 -17.18
C PRO A 318 -29.17 2.79 -16.73
N LEU A 319 -28.75 3.72 -15.87
CA LEU A 319 -29.61 4.80 -15.38
C LEU A 319 -30.16 5.66 -16.54
N PHE A 320 -29.32 5.98 -17.53
CA PHE A 320 -29.72 6.81 -18.68
C PHE A 320 -30.34 6.02 -19.84
N LEU A 321 -29.91 4.76 -20.03
CA LEU A 321 -30.29 3.97 -21.21
C LEU A 321 -31.35 2.91 -20.92
N ALA A 322 -31.26 2.21 -19.78
CA ALA A 322 -32.15 1.10 -19.47
C ALA A 322 -33.49 1.55 -18.87
N LEU A 323 -33.49 2.63 -18.08
CA LEU A 323 -34.71 3.17 -17.46
C LEU A 323 -35.79 3.55 -18.49
N GLY A 324 -35.38 4.06 -19.65
CA GLY A 324 -36.28 4.51 -20.72
C GLY A 324 -36.70 3.43 -21.71
N LEU A 325 -36.25 2.17 -21.55
CA LEU A 325 -36.45 1.12 -22.57
C LEU A 325 -37.90 0.76 -22.85
N ILE A 326 -38.75 0.85 -21.82
CA ILE A 326 -40.18 0.52 -21.91
C ILE A 326 -41.04 1.63 -21.30
N ARG A 327 -40.47 2.42 -20.39
CA ARG A 327 -41.13 3.51 -19.71
C ARG A 327 -41.67 4.55 -20.70
N ASP A 328 -40.87 4.95 -21.68
CA ASP A 328 -41.23 6.02 -22.60
C ASP A 328 -42.41 5.59 -23.50
N GLU A 329 -42.47 4.33 -23.94
CA GLU A 329 -43.64 3.79 -24.66
C GLU A 329 -44.87 3.60 -23.76
N THR A 330 -44.65 3.33 -22.47
CA THR A 330 -45.74 3.21 -21.47
C THR A 330 -46.35 4.57 -21.18
N GLU A 331 -45.55 5.62 -21.00
CA GLU A 331 -46.02 6.99 -20.74
C GLU A 331 -46.71 7.60 -21.95
N ASN A 332 -46.18 7.37 -23.15
CA ASN A 332 -46.78 7.86 -24.40
C ASN A 332 -47.99 7.05 -24.85
N GLY A 333 -48.33 5.97 -24.13
CA GLY A 333 -49.45 5.09 -24.47
C GLY A 333 -49.28 4.35 -25.81
N THR A 334 -48.09 4.31 -26.39
CA THR A 334 -47.82 3.68 -27.71
C THR A 334 -47.55 2.18 -27.61
N LEU A 335 -47.53 1.64 -26.40
CA LEU A 335 -47.25 0.24 -26.09
C LEU A 335 -48.17 -0.76 -26.80
N HIS A 336 -49.44 -0.41 -27.02
CA HIS A 336 -50.43 -1.27 -27.70
C HIS A 336 -50.10 -1.53 -29.17
N TYR A 337 -49.37 -0.63 -29.83
CA TYR A 337 -48.92 -0.84 -31.22
C TYR A 337 -47.85 -1.94 -31.29
N LEU A 338 -46.97 -2.02 -30.28
CA LEU A 338 -45.90 -3.01 -30.20
C LEU A 338 -46.40 -4.39 -29.74
N LEU A 339 -47.46 -4.44 -28.93
CA LEU A 339 -48.08 -5.67 -28.43
C LEU A 339 -49.27 -6.15 -29.25
N SER A 340 -49.48 -5.61 -30.45
CA SER A 340 -50.60 -6.00 -31.34
C SER A 340 -50.58 -7.47 -31.78
N LYS A 341 -49.44 -8.17 -31.60
CA LYS A 341 -49.32 -9.63 -31.77
C LYS A 341 -49.08 -10.29 -30.41
N PRO A 342 -49.61 -11.51 -30.18
CA PRO A 342 -49.35 -12.23 -28.94
C PRO A 342 -47.85 -12.54 -28.80
N ILE A 343 -47.24 -11.91 -27.79
CA ILE A 343 -45.86 -12.09 -27.34
C ILE A 343 -45.92 -12.15 -25.81
N HIS A 344 -45.16 -13.05 -25.18
CA HIS A 344 -45.14 -13.14 -23.73
C HIS A 344 -44.43 -11.91 -23.13
N ARG A 345 -44.93 -11.36 -22.01
CA ARG A 345 -44.45 -10.09 -21.43
C ARG A 345 -42.97 -10.17 -21.03
N ALA A 346 -42.57 -11.30 -20.43
CA ALA A 346 -41.18 -11.54 -20.07
C ALA A 346 -40.27 -11.61 -21.31
N GLU A 347 -40.74 -12.21 -22.41
CA GLU A 347 -39.98 -12.26 -23.67
C GLU A 347 -39.77 -10.85 -24.23
N PHE A 348 -40.80 -10.01 -24.20
CA PHE A 348 -40.69 -8.62 -24.64
C PHE A 348 -39.66 -7.83 -23.82
N ILE A 349 -39.74 -7.90 -22.49
CA ILE A 349 -38.77 -7.23 -21.58
C ILE A 349 -37.35 -7.75 -21.84
N LEU A 350 -37.19 -9.07 -21.97
CA LEU A 350 -35.90 -9.71 -22.21
C LEU A 350 -35.30 -9.27 -23.56
N TYR A 351 -36.08 -9.21 -24.63
CA TYR A 351 -35.57 -8.76 -25.94
C TYR A 351 -35.19 -7.27 -25.94
N ARG A 352 -35.92 -6.43 -25.20
CA ARG A 352 -35.53 -5.03 -24.98
C ARG A 352 -34.19 -4.94 -24.23
N LEU A 353 -34.06 -5.69 -23.14
CA LEU A 353 -32.84 -5.73 -22.33
C LEU A 353 -31.64 -6.27 -23.14
N LEU A 354 -31.84 -7.30 -23.97
CA LEU A 354 -30.80 -7.82 -24.87
C LEU A 354 -30.37 -6.79 -25.91
N GLY A 355 -31.29 -6.02 -26.50
CA GLY A 355 -30.95 -4.95 -27.43
C GLY A 355 -30.10 -3.86 -26.78
N TYR A 356 -30.42 -3.51 -25.53
CA TYR A 356 -29.61 -2.62 -24.71
C TYR A 356 -28.22 -3.21 -24.40
N LEU A 357 -28.16 -4.46 -23.92
CA LEU A 357 -26.91 -5.13 -23.56
C LEU A 357 -26.00 -5.36 -24.76
N LEU A 358 -26.54 -5.60 -25.95
CA LEU A 358 -25.73 -5.70 -27.16
C LEU A 358 -25.02 -4.38 -27.47
N LEU A 359 -25.67 -3.23 -27.25
CA LEU A 359 -25.04 -1.92 -27.47
C LEU A 359 -24.06 -1.56 -26.36
N THR A 360 -24.45 -1.70 -25.10
CA THR A 360 -23.61 -1.29 -23.97
C THR A 360 -22.51 -2.30 -23.67
N GLY A 361 -22.80 -3.60 -23.75
CA GLY A 361 -21.81 -4.66 -23.56
C GLY A 361 -20.73 -4.66 -24.64
N THR A 362 -21.08 -4.41 -25.91
CA THR A 362 -20.06 -4.25 -26.96
C THR A 362 -19.19 -3.01 -26.74
N TYR A 363 -19.80 -1.90 -26.31
CA TYR A 363 -19.05 -0.70 -25.92
C TYR A 363 -18.05 -0.97 -24.78
N ILE A 364 -18.50 -1.64 -23.71
CA ILE A 364 -17.62 -2.01 -22.59
C ILE A 364 -16.51 -2.95 -23.05
N LEU A 365 -16.84 -3.98 -23.84
CA LEU A 365 -15.84 -4.92 -24.34
C LEU A 365 -14.76 -4.21 -25.18
N VAL A 366 -15.16 -3.28 -26.06
CA VAL A 366 -14.20 -2.49 -26.84
C VAL A 366 -13.31 -1.63 -25.93
N LEU A 367 -13.88 -0.95 -24.93
CA LEU A 367 -13.10 -0.16 -23.99
C LEU A 367 -12.12 -1.01 -23.19
N VAL A 368 -12.57 -2.14 -22.65
CA VAL A 368 -11.74 -3.09 -21.90
C VAL A 368 -10.59 -3.60 -22.75
N LEU A 369 -10.83 -3.96 -24.02
CA LEU A 369 -9.77 -4.40 -24.91
C LEU A 369 -8.77 -3.29 -25.23
N ILE A 370 -9.22 -2.03 -25.35
CA ILE A 370 -8.32 -0.88 -25.53
C ILE A 370 -7.47 -0.66 -24.27
N MET A 371 -8.08 -0.71 -23.09
CA MET A 371 -7.36 -0.59 -21.82
C MET A 371 -6.34 -1.71 -21.69
N ALA A 372 -6.75 -2.96 -21.87
CA ALA A 372 -5.88 -4.13 -21.83
C ALA A 372 -4.71 -4.01 -22.80
N PHE A 373 -4.96 -3.52 -24.02
CA PHE A 373 -3.90 -3.33 -25.00
C PHE A 373 -2.90 -2.24 -24.58
N ILE A 374 -3.37 -1.11 -24.05
CA ILE A 374 -2.50 0.01 -23.66
C ILE A 374 -1.70 -0.34 -22.40
N THR A 375 -2.36 -0.86 -21.36
CA THR A 375 -1.66 -1.22 -20.11
C THR A 375 -0.65 -2.34 -20.35
N SER A 376 -0.98 -3.32 -21.20
CA SER A 376 -0.06 -4.43 -21.56
C SER A 376 1.20 -3.98 -22.30
N LEU A 377 1.17 -2.82 -22.99
CA LEU A 377 2.33 -2.25 -23.68
C LEU A 377 3.23 -1.39 -22.79
N ILE A 378 2.68 -0.91 -21.67
CA ILE A 378 3.33 0.04 -20.75
C ILE A 378 3.58 -0.63 -19.39
N ALA A 379 3.18 -1.89 -19.23
CA ALA A 379 3.41 -2.65 -18.02
C ALA A 379 4.92 -2.70 -17.70
N PRO A 380 5.30 -2.61 -16.42
CA PRO A 380 6.68 -2.85 -16.01
C PRO A 380 7.10 -4.30 -16.37
N GLY A 381 8.37 -4.46 -16.73
CA GLY A 381 9.00 -5.74 -17.07
C GLY A 381 9.71 -5.79 -18.43
N ASP A 382 10.47 -6.87 -18.66
CA ASP A 382 11.36 -7.05 -19.83
C ASP A 382 10.63 -7.30 -21.17
N GLY A 383 9.33 -7.58 -21.12
CA GLY A 383 8.52 -7.95 -22.28
C GLY A 383 7.87 -6.75 -22.97
N LEU A 384 7.86 -6.73 -24.31
CA LEU A 384 7.14 -5.69 -25.08
C LEU A 384 5.61 -5.74 -24.91
N VAL A 385 5.03 -6.90 -24.57
CA VAL A 385 3.59 -7.10 -24.38
C VAL A 385 3.37 -8.09 -23.25
N ARG A 386 2.72 -7.65 -22.17
CA ARG A 386 2.38 -8.49 -21.03
C ARG A 386 0.99 -9.12 -21.20
N LEU A 387 0.95 -10.42 -21.49
CA LEU A 387 -0.33 -11.12 -21.76
C LEU A 387 -1.05 -11.60 -20.48
N SER A 388 -0.39 -11.59 -19.33
CA SER A 388 -0.97 -11.96 -18.03
C SER A 388 -2.13 -11.06 -17.60
N ASP A 389 -2.19 -9.83 -18.12
CA ASP A 389 -3.15 -8.83 -17.65
C ASP A 389 -4.49 -8.92 -18.39
N TYR A 390 -4.50 -9.59 -19.56
CA TYR A 390 -5.70 -9.77 -20.37
C TYR A 390 -6.82 -10.54 -19.62
N PRO A 391 -6.54 -11.66 -18.92
CA PRO A 391 -7.52 -12.31 -18.06
C PRO A 391 -8.20 -11.38 -17.05
N VAL A 392 -7.43 -10.51 -16.38
CA VAL A 392 -7.98 -9.56 -15.39
C VAL A 392 -8.92 -8.56 -16.07
N TRP A 393 -8.47 -7.95 -17.17
CA TRP A 393 -9.30 -7.03 -17.95
C TRP A 393 -10.57 -7.70 -18.49
N LEU A 394 -10.47 -8.93 -19.02
CA LEU A 394 -11.64 -9.69 -19.47
C LEU A 394 -12.58 -10.02 -18.30
N GLY A 395 -12.06 -10.28 -17.10
CA GLY A 395 -12.83 -10.41 -15.87
C GLY A 395 -13.59 -9.13 -15.50
N VAL A 396 -12.91 -7.98 -15.54
CA VAL A 396 -13.53 -6.66 -15.36
C VAL A 396 -14.65 -6.43 -16.38
N GLY A 397 -14.40 -6.77 -17.65
CA GLY A 397 -15.40 -6.70 -18.71
C GLY A 397 -16.61 -7.59 -18.44
N LEU A 398 -16.39 -8.84 -18.02
CA LEU A 398 -17.45 -9.76 -17.65
C LEU A 398 -18.26 -9.24 -16.45
N ALA A 399 -17.59 -8.79 -15.38
CA ALA A 399 -18.20 -8.20 -14.19
C ALA A 399 -19.12 -7.04 -14.59
N THR A 400 -18.58 -6.12 -15.39
CA THR A 400 -19.30 -4.93 -15.84
C THR A 400 -20.50 -5.28 -16.71
N ILE A 401 -20.39 -6.26 -17.62
CA ILE A 401 -21.52 -6.71 -18.45
C ILE A 401 -22.64 -7.32 -17.58
N LEU A 402 -22.28 -8.13 -16.58
CA LEU A 402 -23.24 -8.70 -15.62
C LEU A 402 -23.92 -7.61 -14.78
N VAL A 403 -23.16 -6.59 -14.35
CA VAL A 403 -23.67 -5.41 -13.65
C VAL A 403 -24.62 -4.60 -14.54
N LEU A 404 -24.24 -4.34 -15.79
CA LEU A 404 -25.10 -3.66 -16.76
C LEU A 404 -26.40 -4.42 -16.99
N ALA A 405 -26.36 -5.76 -16.95
CA ALA A 405 -27.55 -6.58 -17.03
C ALA A 405 -28.41 -6.43 -15.76
N ALA A 406 -27.79 -6.51 -14.57
CA ALA A 406 -28.47 -6.47 -13.28
C ALA A 406 -29.14 -5.11 -13.04
N TYR A 407 -28.38 -4.01 -13.13
CA TYR A 407 -28.93 -2.67 -13.03
C TYR A 407 -29.83 -2.31 -14.21
N GLY A 408 -29.52 -2.79 -15.42
CA GLY A 408 -30.38 -2.62 -16.58
C GLY A 408 -31.77 -3.21 -16.36
N ALA A 409 -31.84 -4.44 -15.82
CA ALA A 409 -33.10 -5.08 -15.46
C ALA A 409 -33.79 -4.35 -14.30
N LEU A 410 -33.05 -3.99 -13.25
CA LEU A 410 -33.56 -3.30 -12.07
C LEU A 410 -34.18 -1.94 -12.41
N TYR A 411 -33.45 -1.06 -13.09
CA TYR A 411 -33.95 0.27 -13.44
C TYR A 411 -35.08 0.21 -14.47
N ASN A 412 -35.03 -0.71 -15.43
CA ASN A 412 -36.17 -0.92 -16.33
C ASN A 412 -37.42 -1.36 -15.55
N THR A 413 -37.28 -2.27 -14.58
CA THR A 413 -38.39 -2.71 -13.73
C THR A 413 -38.94 -1.58 -12.85
N ILE A 414 -38.08 -0.71 -12.30
CA ILE A 414 -38.53 0.48 -11.57
C ILE A 414 -39.25 1.47 -12.49
N GLY A 415 -38.73 1.70 -13.69
CA GLY A 415 -39.39 2.52 -14.72
C GLY A 415 -40.77 1.98 -15.11
N LEU A 416 -40.93 0.65 -15.14
CA LEU A 416 -42.22 0.00 -15.33
C LEU A 416 -43.14 0.19 -14.11
N ILE A 417 -42.67 -0.01 -12.89
CA ILE A 417 -43.48 0.13 -11.66
C ILE A 417 -43.94 1.59 -11.46
N ALA A 418 -43.04 2.56 -11.66
CA ALA A 418 -43.30 3.97 -11.43
C ALA A 418 -42.86 4.83 -12.65
N PRO A 419 -43.69 5.01 -13.70
CA PRO A 419 -43.31 5.75 -14.89
C PRO A 419 -42.89 7.19 -14.60
N LYS A 420 -43.74 7.91 -13.85
CA LYS A 420 -43.54 9.33 -13.56
C LYS A 420 -42.40 9.61 -12.58
N TYR A 421 -42.19 8.74 -11.59
CA TYR A 421 -41.26 8.97 -10.49
C TYR A 421 -40.06 8.02 -10.45
N GLY A 422 -39.99 7.06 -11.39
CA GLY A 422 -38.99 6.00 -11.38
C GLY A 422 -37.55 6.50 -11.45
N VAL A 423 -37.31 7.63 -12.11
CA VAL A 423 -35.98 8.27 -12.18
C VAL A 423 -35.46 8.59 -10.79
N TYR A 424 -36.29 9.20 -9.92
CA TYR A 424 -35.87 9.59 -8.57
C TYR A 424 -35.50 8.38 -7.71
N PHE A 425 -36.29 7.30 -7.81
CA PHE A 425 -35.96 6.05 -7.12
C PHE A 425 -34.66 5.43 -7.63
N CYS A 426 -34.41 5.46 -8.95
CA CYS A 426 -33.17 4.95 -9.53
C CYS A 426 -31.95 5.77 -9.10
N ILE A 427 -32.09 7.10 -8.94
CA ILE A 427 -31.01 7.96 -8.42
C ILE A 427 -30.69 7.61 -6.96
N ILE A 428 -31.70 7.46 -6.10
CA ILE A 428 -31.49 7.08 -4.69
C ILE A 428 -30.80 5.72 -4.60
N LEU A 429 -31.24 4.75 -5.42
CA LEU A 429 -30.59 3.45 -5.50
C LEU A 429 -29.18 3.55 -6.07
N GLY A 430 -28.92 4.39 -7.06
CA GLY A 430 -27.56 4.62 -7.57
C GLY A 430 -26.61 5.13 -6.47
N ILE A 431 -27.08 6.05 -5.63
CA ILE A 431 -26.30 6.53 -4.46
C ILE A 431 -26.07 5.40 -3.45
N TRP A 432 -27.11 4.61 -3.15
CA TRP A 432 -26.98 3.44 -2.27
C TRP A 432 -25.94 2.44 -2.78
N GLU A 433 -26.01 2.09 -4.07
CA GLU A 433 -25.11 1.13 -4.71
C GLU A 433 -23.67 1.65 -4.77
N PHE A 434 -23.47 2.96 -4.95
CA PHE A 434 -22.16 3.58 -4.89
C PHE A 434 -21.56 3.49 -3.48
N ILE A 435 -22.34 3.84 -2.45
CA ILE A 435 -21.90 3.75 -1.04
C ILE A 435 -21.57 2.30 -0.65
N MET A 436 -22.40 1.33 -1.05
CA MET A 436 -22.14 -0.08 -0.77
C MET A 436 -20.93 -0.63 -1.53
N GLY A 437 -20.68 -0.10 -2.74
CA GLY A 437 -19.44 -0.34 -3.48
C GLY A 437 -18.22 0.11 -2.68
N MET A 438 -18.23 1.36 -2.19
CA MET A 438 -17.15 1.89 -1.35
C MET A 438 -16.95 1.08 -0.08
N PHE A 439 -18.02 0.70 0.62
CA PHE A 439 -17.92 -0.14 1.82
C PHE A 439 -17.36 -1.53 1.55
N THR A 440 -17.56 -2.09 0.35
CA THR A 440 -16.94 -3.37 -0.01
C THR A 440 -15.42 -3.26 -0.06
N MET A 441 -14.89 -2.10 -0.48
CA MET A 441 -13.44 -1.85 -0.54
C MET A 441 -12.87 -1.48 0.83
N THR A 442 -13.53 -0.56 1.56
CA THR A 442 -12.97 -0.06 2.82
C THR A 442 -13.24 -0.95 4.04
N LEU A 443 -14.29 -1.78 3.98
CA LEU A 443 -14.76 -2.62 5.09
C LEU A 443 -15.17 -4.01 4.58
N PRO A 444 -14.23 -4.81 4.05
CA PRO A 444 -14.52 -6.10 3.43
C PRO A 444 -15.17 -7.11 4.39
N SER A 445 -14.88 -7.03 5.69
CA SER A 445 -15.45 -7.90 6.73
C SER A 445 -16.93 -7.63 7.04
N SER A 446 -17.50 -6.52 6.54
CA SER A 446 -18.90 -6.19 6.77
C SER A 446 -19.82 -7.04 5.89
N THR A 447 -20.91 -7.55 6.48
CA THR A 447 -21.93 -8.31 5.73
C THR A 447 -22.99 -7.43 5.06
N VAL A 448 -23.02 -6.12 5.38
CA VAL A 448 -24.03 -5.19 4.83
C VAL A 448 -23.90 -4.99 3.32
N PRO A 449 -22.68 -4.83 2.74
CA PRO A 449 -22.51 -4.65 1.30
C PRO A 449 -23.05 -5.80 0.45
N MET A 450 -23.16 -7.01 0.99
CA MET A 450 -23.73 -8.21 0.33
C MET A 450 -25.14 -7.99 -0.25
N LEU A 451 -25.90 -7.02 0.27
CA LEU A 451 -27.23 -6.67 -0.26
C LEU A 451 -27.19 -5.87 -1.57
N SER A 452 -26.03 -5.36 -1.98
CA SER A 452 -25.84 -4.56 -3.18
C SER A 452 -25.44 -5.40 -4.39
N VAL A 453 -25.75 -4.92 -5.59
CA VAL A 453 -25.26 -5.52 -6.84
C VAL A 453 -23.78 -5.22 -7.02
N SER A 454 -23.32 -4.04 -6.58
CA SER A 454 -21.91 -3.62 -6.69
C SER A 454 -20.97 -4.55 -5.93
N HIS A 455 -21.31 -4.96 -4.71
CA HIS A 455 -20.50 -5.88 -3.92
C HIS A 455 -20.14 -7.17 -4.67
N TRP A 456 -21.15 -7.86 -5.24
CA TRP A 456 -20.92 -9.11 -5.98
C TRP A 456 -20.09 -8.90 -7.24
N ALA A 457 -20.13 -7.73 -7.85
CA ALA A 457 -19.30 -7.42 -9.01
C ALA A 457 -17.85 -7.13 -8.62
N LEU A 458 -17.63 -6.43 -7.50
CA LEU A 458 -16.30 -6.16 -6.96
C LEU A 458 -15.63 -7.47 -6.52
N GLN A 459 -16.35 -8.32 -5.78
CA GLN A 459 -15.85 -9.65 -5.37
C GLN A 459 -15.54 -10.55 -6.58
N LEU A 460 -16.30 -10.43 -7.68
CA LEU A 460 -15.98 -11.15 -8.93
C LEU A 460 -14.63 -10.71 -9.49
N ILE A 461 -14.33 -9.40 -9.47
CA ILE A 461 -13.03 -8.87 -9.89
C ILE A 461 -11.92 -9.41 -8.97
N ASP A 462 -12.11 -9.36 -7.65
CA ASP A 462 -11.12 -9.86 -6.69
C ASP A 462 -10.79 -11.34 -6.89
N ALA A 463 -11.83 -12.15 -7.17
CA ALA A 463 -11.65 -13.55 -7.50
C ALA A 463 -10.92 -13.77 -8.83
N VAL A 464 -11.16 -12.94 -9.86
CA VAL A 464 -10.42 -13.03 -11.13
C VAL A 464 -8.96 -12.63 -10.95
N VAL A 465 -8.69 -11.60 -10.14
CA VAL A 465 -7.32 -11.17 -9.81
C VAL A 465 -6.52 -12.33 -9.24
N LEU A 466 -7.02 -13.01 -8.20
CA LEU A 466 -6.32 -14.18 -7.64
C LEU A 466 -6.15 -15.36 -8.61
N ILE A 467 -7.07 -15.52 -9.58
CA ILE A 467 -6.96 -16.59 -10.58
C ILE A 467 -5.89 -16.24 -11.62
N ALA A 468 -5.70 -14.96 -11.93
CA ALA A 468 -4.78 -14.49 -12.96
C ALA A 468 -3.38 -14.13 -12.41
N TRP A 469 -3.34 -13.58 -11.21
CA TRP A 469 -2.17 -13.12 -10.45
C TRP A 469 -2.24 -13.72 -9.04
N PRO A 470 -1.93 -15.02 -8.88
CA PRO A 470 -2.02 -15.70 -7.59
C PRO A 470 -1.07 -15.10 -6.53
N ASP A 471 0.06 -14.59 -6.99
CA ASP A 471 1.10 -13.87 -6.27
C ASP A 471 0.61 -12.54 -5.64
N THR A 472 -0.56 -12.01 -6.04
CA THR A 472 -1.13 -10.78 -5.45
C THR A 472 -1.26 -10.86 -3.93
N LEU A 473 -1.49 -12.05 -3.36
CA LEU A 473 -1.55 -12.21 -1.91
C LEU A 473 -0.19 -11.93 -1.26
N GLN A 474 0.88 -12.41 -1.87
CA GLN A 474 2.25 -12.28 -1.38
C GLN A 474 2.71 -10.82 -1.49
N TYR A 475 2.43 -10.16 -2.62
CA TYR A 475 2.63 -8.72 -2.79
C TYR A 475 1.91 -7.88 -1.71
N ALA A 476 0.68 -8.26 -1.34
CA ALA A 476 -0.07 -7.58 -0.30
C ALA A 476 0.52 -7.82 1.10
N LEU A 477 1.09 -9.00 1.36
CA LEU A 477 1.76 -9.32 2.63
C LEU A 477 3.09 -8.58 2.76
N ILE A 478 3.92 -8.60 1.71
CA ILE A 478 5.20 -7.89 1.66
C ILE A 478 4.99 -6.41 1.95
N SER A 479 4.05 -5.76 1.26
CA SER A 479 3.73 -4.34 1.50
C SER A 479 3.23 -4.05 2.92
N ASP A 480 2.56 -4.99 3.58
CA ASP A 480 2.10 -4.81 4.97
C ASP A 480 3.25 -4.96 5.98
N VAL A 481 4.20 -5.84 5.71
CA VAL A 481 5.34 -6.13 6.61
C VAL A 481 6.36 -5.00 6.59
N PHE A 482 6.76 -4.54 5.41
CA PHE A 482 7.75 -3.48 5.24
C PHE A 482 7.14 -2.07 5.26
N GLY A 483 5.84 -1.93 5.55
CA GLY A 483 5.21 -0.63 5.71
C GLY A 483 5.12 0.23 4.44
N MET A 484 5.25 -0.38 3.26
CA MET A 484 5.18 0.31 1.96
C MET A 484 3.75 0.84 1.72
N ASP A 485 3.61 2.11 1.32
CA ASP A 485 2.30 2.71 1.00
C ASP A 485 1.79 2.24 -0.38
N SER A 486 1.37 0.97 -0.45
CA SER A 486 0.76 0.43 -1.64
C SER A 486 -0.73 0.77 -1.70
N GLY A 487 -1.15 1.44 -2.78
CA GLY A 487 -2.57 1.66 -3.06
C GLY A 487 -3.39 0.37 -3.25
N LEU A 488 -2.74 -0.80 -3.29
CA LEU A 488 -3.35 -2.10 -3.53
C LEU A 488 -4.36 -2.46 -2.43
N HIS A 489 -4.00 -2.30 -1.15
CA HIS A 489 -4.86 -2.61 0.00
C HIS A 489 -6.19 -1.84 -0.01
N PHE A 490 -6.20 -0.64 -0.59
CA PHE A 490 -7.43 0.14 -0.73
C PHE A 490 -8.38 -0.44 -1.79
N PHE A 491 -7.84 -0.95 -2.90
CA PHE A 491 -8.65 -1.41 -4.03
C PHE A 491 -8.89 -2.91 -4.04
N TRP A 492 -8.05 -3.71 -3.41
CA TRP A 492 -8.10 -5.17 -3.47
C TRP A 492 -8.09 -5.79 -2.08
N ALA A 493 -8.89 -6.84 -1.92
CA ALA A 493 -8.92 -7.66 -0.73
C ALA A 493 -9.27 -9.10 -1.14
N PRO A 494 -8.80 -10.12 -0.42
CA PRO A 494 -9.18 -11.50 -0.69
C PRO A 494 -10.70 -11.70 -0.59
N PRO A 495 -11.30 -12.54 -1.46
CA PRO A 495 -12.74 -12.69 -1.51
C PRO A 495 -13.29 -13.45 -0.29
N GLU A 496 -14.16 -12.80 0.47
CA GLU A 496 -14.74 -13.34 1.72
C GLU A 496 -15.84 -14.41 1.49
N HIS A 497 -16.78 -14.18 0.58
CA HIS A 497 -17.94 -15.08 0.40
C HIS A 497 -17.63 -16.28 -0.49
N THR A 498 -16.79 -17.19 0.01
CA THR A 498 -16.31 -18.41 -0.66
C THR A 498 -17.03 -19.70 -0.21
N LEU A 499 -18.13 -19.58 0.54
CA LEU A 499 -18.81 -20.75 1.17
C LEU A 499 -17.87 -21.56 2.07
N GLU A 500 -16.98 -20.88 2.80
CA GLU A 500 -15.96 -21.49 3.69
C GLU A 500 -14.93 -22.36 2.94
N THR A 501 -14.84 -22.26 1.61
CA THR A 501 -13.86 -23.02 0.82
C THR A 501 -12.55 -22.28 0.58
N GLN A 502 -12.50 -20.97 0.87
CA GLN A 502 -11.38 -20.07 0.58
C GLN A 502 -10.92 -20.08 -0.89
N SER A 503 -11.72 -20.64 -1.79
CA SER A 503 -11.35 -20.79 -3.20
C SER A 503 -11.81 -19.58 -4.02
N PRO A 504 -10.91 -18.94 -4.80
CA PRO A 504 -11.28 -17.82 -5.65
C PRO A 504 -12.25 -18.26 -6.76
N VAL A 505 -12.14 -19.50 -7.24
CA VAL A 505 -13.05 -20.05 -8.26
C VAL A 505 -14.49 -20.14 -7.74
N VAL A 506 -14.67 -20.52 -6.46
CA VAL A 506 -15.99 -20.59 -5.84
C VAL A 506 -16.57 -19.18 -5.69
N ALA A 507 -15.77 -18.21 -5.23
CA ALA A 507 -16.19 -16.81 -5.14
C ALA A 507 -16.65 -16.24 -6.50
N LEU A 508 -15.91 -16.54 -7.59
CA LEU A 508 -16.27 -16.14 -8.95
C LEU A 508 -17.63 -16.72 -9.35
N LEU A 509 -17.84 -18.02 -9.14
CA LEU A 509 -19.10 -18.70 -9.50
C LEU A 509 -20.28 -18.19 -8.67
N VAL A 510 -20.10 -18.02 -7.36
CA VAL A 510 -21.13 -17.45 -6.47
C VAL A 510 -21.52 -16.07 -6.97
N SER A 511 -20.54 -15.19 -7.21
CA SER A 511 -20.79 -13.83 -7.69
C SER A 511 -21.53 -13.80 -9.04
N CYS A 512 -21.11 -14.62 -10.01
CA CYS A 512 -21.81 -14.77 -11.29
C CYS A 512 -23.25 -15.24 -11.11
N THR A 513 -23.47 -16.25 -10.27
CA THR A 513 -24.81 -16.79 -10.03
C THR A 513 -25.72 -15.77 -9.36
N VAL A 514 -25.23 -15.00 -8.39
CA VAL A 514 -26.02 -13.97 -7.70
C VAL A 514 -26.39 -12.85 -8.67
N LEU A 515 -25.45 -12.34 -9.47
CA LEU A 515 -25.73 -11.28 -10.46
C LEU A 515 -26.78 -11.74 -11.49
N VAL A 516 -26.64 -12.96 -12.02
CA VAL A 516 -27.63 -13.55 -12.94
C VAL A 516 -28.97 -13.76 -12.23
N MET A 517 -28.99 -14.24 -10.99
CA MET A 517 -30.23 -14.40 -10.23
C MET A 517 -30.96 -13.07 -10.02
N ILE A 518 -30.23 -11.99 -9.71
CA ILE A 518 -30.79 -10.64 -9.57
C ILE A 518 -31.40 -10.19 -10.91
N THR A 519 -30.72 -10.40 -12.04
CA THR A 519 -31.28 -10.05 -13.36
C THR A 519 -32.60 -10.76 -13.63
N LEU A 520 -32.65 -12.08 -13.41
CA LEU A 520 -33.82 -12.90 -13.66
C LEU A 520 -34.97 -12.54 -12.72
N LEU A 521 -34.68 -12.29 -11.44
CA LEU A 521 -35.65 -11.85 -10.45
C LEU A 521 -36.26 -10.50 -10.82
N MET A 522 -35.45 -9.54 -11.29
CA MET A 522 -35.94 -8.23 -11.72
C MET A 522 -36.81 -8.33 -12.98
N ILE A 523 -36.44 -9.17 -13.95
CA ILE A 523 -37.30 -9.46 -15.12
C ILE A 523 -38.62 -10.09 -14.65
N ALA A 524 -38.59 -10.98 -13.66
CA ALA A 524 -39.78 -11.64 -13.13
C ALA A 524 -40.70 -10.70 -12.34
N ILE A 525 -40.17 -9.68 -11.68
CA ILE A 525 -40.97 -8.61 -11.05
C ILE A 525 -41.55 -7.69 -12.14
N GLY A 526 -40.73 -7.32 -13.13
CA GLY A 526 -41.13 -6.47 -14.25
C GLY A 526 -42.32 -7.04 -15.04
N GLN A 527 -42.30 -8.34 -15.37
CA GLN A 527 -43.41 -9.00 -16.08
C GLN A 527 -44.72 -8.96 -15.27
N SER A 528 -44.64 -9.06 -13.94
CA SER A 528 -45.81 -9.08 -13.06
C SER A 528 -46.47 -7.70 -13.02
N SER A 529 -45.67 -6.65 -12.86
CA SER A 529 -46.13 -5.26 -12.92
C SER A 529 -46.79 -4.94 -14.27
N PHE A 530 -46.19 -5.42 -15.37
CA PHE A 530 -46.69 -5.24 -16.72
C PHE A 530 -48.06 -5.89 -16.97
N LYS A 531 -48.42 -6.97 -16.24
CA LYS A 531 -49.73 -7.64 -16.35
C LYS A 531 -50.90 -6.76 -15.90
N ASN A 532 -50.67 -5.88 -14.93
CA ASN A 532 -51.73 -5.11 -14.28
C ASN A 532 -52.11 -3.81 -15.01
N ARG A 533 -51.41 -3.46 -16.10
CA ARG A 533 -51.56 -2.16 -16.78
C ARG A 533 -52.28 -2.16 -18.12
N GLU A 534 -52.63 -3.33 -18.66
CA GLU A 534 -53.37 -3.43 -19.93
C GLU A 534 -54.89 -3.30 -19.81
N ILE A 535 -55.42 -3.09 -18.59
CA ILE A 535 -56.87 -3.02 -18.32
C ILE A 535 -57.35 -1.58 -18.09
N MET A 536 -56.58 -0.57 -18.51
CA MET A 536 -56.99 0.85 -18.46
C MET A 536 -57.03 1.48 -19.84
#